data_AF-A0A7Y2C8X3-F1
#
_entry.id   AF-A0A7Y2C8X3-F1
#
_cell.length_a   1.000
_cell.length_b   1.000
_cell.length_c   1.000
_cell.angle_alpha   90.00
_cell.angle_beta   90.00
_cell.angle_gamma   90.00
#
_symmetry.space_group_name_H-M   'P 1'
#
loop_
_entity.id
_entity.type
_entity.pdbx_description
1 polymer ?
#
loop_
_entity_poly.entity_id
_entity_poly.type
_entity_poly.pdbx_seq_one_letter_code
_entity_poly.pdbx_strand_id
1 'polypeptide(L)'
;MKRPATHIVLFACLLLAASVASPVHAQSDHGFRFVRVQYANNASGWVSQFGDTWSHDYPTAEYNFYEALERTTKIYVERPSLILTLDDPRIFEYPILYLCEPGYWEMQDEEVVLLREYFDRGGFMLFDDFRGEDEWWQLYSQMKRVFPDREPVELPNDHFIWQIY
;
A
#
# COMPACT_ATOMS: atom_id res chain seq x y z
N MET A 1 51.40 -3.60 -57.08
CA MET A 1 51.13 -4.74 -56.18
C MET A 1 50.47 -4.21 -54.91
N LYS A 2 49.14 -4.11 -54.88
CA LYS A 2 48.34 -3.55 -53.78
C LYS A 2 47.83 -4.71 -52.91
N ARG A 3 48.06 -4.68 -51.60
CA ARG A 3 47.43 -5.60 -50.64
C ARG A 3 46.09 -4.98 -50.18
N PRO A 4 44.97 -5.71 -50.11
CA PRO A 4 43.76 -5.20 -49.48
C PRO A 4 43.83 -5.42 -47.97
N ALA A 5 43.44 -4.39 -47.21
CA ALA A 5 43.28 -4.46 -45.77
C ALA A 5 41.95 -5.17 -45.45
N THR A 6 42.03 -6.27 -44.71
CA THR A 6 40.88 -6.99 -44.19
C THR A 6 40.32 -6.23 -42.99
N HIS A 7 39.19 -5.54 -43.15
CA HIS A 7 38.46 -4.97 -42.03
C HIS A 7 37.67 -6.07 -41.30
N ILE A 8 38.13 -6.44 -40.12
CA ILE A 8 37.36 -7.22 -39.15
C ILE A 8 36.32 -6.28 -38.54
N VAL A 9 35.05 -6.48 -38.88
CA VAL A 9 33.93 -5.82 -38.19
C VAL A 9 33.54 -6.72 -37.02
N LEU A 10 33.85 -6.28 -35.80
CA LEU A 10 33.39 -6.92 -34.57
C LEU A 10 31.91 -6.54 -34.34
N PHE A 11 31.00 -7.51 -34.44
CA PHE A 11 29.60 -7.33 -34.03
C PHE A 11 29.52 -7.54 -32.51
N ALA A 12 29.42 -6.44 -31.75
CA ALA A 12 29.12 -6.51 -30.33
C ALA A 12 27.60 -6.63 -30.15
N CYS A 13 27.12 -7.84 -29.88
CA CYS A 13 25.75 -8.06 -29.41
C CYS A 13 25.62 -7.49 -27.99
N LEU A 14 25.10 -6.28 -27.85
CA LEU A 14 24.53 -5.80 -26.60
C LEU A 14 23.24 -6.60 -26.33
N LEU A 15 23.34 -7.58 -25.43
CA LEU A 15 22.17 -8.15 -24.77
C LEU A 15 21.61 -7.07 -23.84
N LEU A 16 20.66 -6.28 -24.33
CA LEU A 16 19.75 -5.55 -23.45
C LEU A 16 18.96 -6.62 -22.69
N ALA A 17 19.31 -6.86 -21.44
CA ALA A 17 18.39 -7.46 -20.49
C ALA A 17 17.26 -6.44 -20.27
N ALA A 18 16.26 -6.44 -21.15
CA ALA A 18 14.99 -5.83 -20.83
C ALA A 18 14.46 -6.62 -19.63
N SER A 19 14.45 -6.01 -18.44
CA SER A 19 13.65 -6.52 -17.34
C SER A 19 12.21 -6.54 -17.86
N VAL A 20 11.71 -7.72 -18.18
CA VAL A 20 10.29 -7.89 -18.42
C VAL A 20 9.64 -7.56 -17.10
N ALA A 21 9.09 -6.35 -16.97
CA ALA A 21 8.19 -6.04 -15.89
C ALA A 21 7.07 -7.08 -16.00
N SER A 22 7.05 -8.03 -15.06
CA SER A 22 5.95 -8.98 -14.97
C SER A 22 4.66 -8.16 -14.95
N PRO A 23 3.65 -8.51 -15.76
CA PRO A 23 2.37 -7.82 -15.68
C PRO A 23 1.87 -7.95 -14.24
N VAL A 24 1.86 -6.84 -13.51
CA VAL A 24 1.31 -6.79 -12.15
C VAL A 24 -0.17 -7.06 -12.32
N HIS A 25 -0.59 -8.29 -11.99
CA HIS A 25 -2.00 -8.62 -11.90
C HIS A 25 -2.45 -8.03 -10.57
N ALA A 26 -3.31 -7.01 -10.61
CA ALA A 26 -4.05 -6.62 -9.43
C ALA A 26 -4.93 -7.82 -9.06
N GLN A 27 -4.61 -8.46 -7.94
CA GLN A 27 -5.31 -9.56 -7.31
C GLN A 27 -5.47 -10.78 -8.24
N SER A 28 -4.70 -11.85 -7.99
CA SER A 28 -5.03 -13.16 -8.58
C SER A 28 -6.48 -13.53 -8.27
N ASP A 29 -7.10 -14.37 -9.12
CA ASP A 29 -8.54 -14.72 -9.22
C ASP A 29 -9.24 -15.28 -7.94
N HIS A 30 -8.78 -14.92 -6.74
CA HIS A 30 -9.19 -15.48 -5.45
C HIS A 30 -10.19 -14.61 -4.67
N GLY A 31 -10.61 -13.43 -5.16
CA GLY A 31 -11.56 -12.56 -4.45
C GLY A 31 -10.93 -11.51 -3.53
N PHE A 32 -11.75 -10.62 -2.97
CA PHE A 32 -11.33 -9.53 -2.10
C PHE A 32 -10.66 -10.06 -0.82
N ARG A 33 -9.38 -9.73 -0.63
CA ARG A 33 -8.65 -10.02 0.60
C ARG A 33 -8.32 -8.69 1.29
N PHE A 34 -8.74 -8.56 2.54
CA PHE A 34 -8.40 -7.43 3.39
C PHE A 34 -6.91 -7.49 3.72
N VAL A 35 -6.18 -6.41 3.44
CA VAL A 35 -4.75 -6.30 3.72
C VAL A 35 -4.53 -5.23 4.77
N ARG A 36 -4.11 -5.66 5.96
CA ARG A 36 -3.68 -4.78 7.05
C ARG A 36 -2.19 -4.50 6.92
N VAL A 37 -1.82 -3.23 6.99
CA VAL A 37 -0.43 -2.79 7.02
C VAL A 37 0.10 -2.87 8.44
N GLN A 38 1.10 -3.72 8.65
CA GLN A 38 1.91 -3.74 9.86
C GLN A 38 3.02 -2.69 9.75
N TYR A 39 3.30 -2.01 10.84
CA TYR A 39 4.39 -1.04 10.94
C TYR A 39 5.09 -1.12 12.30
N ALA A 40 6.31 -0.59 12.37
CA ALA A 40 7.03 -0.45 13.63
C ALA A 40 6.36 0.63 14.50
N ASN A 41 5.86 0.22 15.67
CA ASN A 41 5.12 1.09 16.56
C ASN A 41 6.01 2.18 17.18
N ASN A 42 5.68 3.45 16.98
CA ASN A 42 6.36 4.57 17.65
C ASN A 42 5.69 4.97 19.00
N ALA A 43 4.63 4.25 19.42
CA ALA A 43 3.91 4.53 20.65
C ALA A 43 4.83 4.50 21.87
N SER A 44 4.56 5.41 22.80
CA SER A 44 5.30 5.54 24.04
C SER A 44 4.36 5.66 25.25
N GLY A 45 4.90 5.45 26.45
CA GLY A 45 4.14 5.61 27.69
C GLY A 45 3.12 4.51 27.94
N TRP A 46 1.87 4.88 28.23
CA TRP A 46 0.81 3.92 28.55
C TRP A 46 0.35 3.10 27.33
N VAL A 47 0.36 3.69 26.13
CA VAL A 47 -0.11 3.04 24.91
C VAL A 47 0.74 1.83 24.54
N SER A 48 2.06 1.92 24.69
CA SER A 48 2.99 0.81 24.38
C SER A 48 2.83 -0.40 25.30
N GLN A 49 2.08 -0.30 26.41
CA GLN A 49 1.80 -1.42 27.30
C GLN A 49 0.65 -2.32 26.79
N PHE A 50 -0.14 -1.84 25.82
CA PHE A 50 -1.27 -2.56 25.25
C PHE A 50 -0.92 -3.36 23.99
N GLY A 51 0.37 -3.40 23.61
CA GLY A 51 0.88 -4.12 22.46
C GLY A 51 1.07 -3.22 21.24
N ASP A 52 1.10 -3.83 20.06
CA ASP A 52 1.32 -3.11 18.82
C ASP A 52 0.04 -2.46 18.31
N THR A 53 0.09 -1.15 18.12
CA THR A 53 -1.02 -0.29 17.68
C THR A 53 -1.56 -0.69 16.30
N TRP A 54 -0.68 -1.15 15.39
CA TRP A 54 -1.09 -1.69 14.09
C TRP A 54 -2.07 -2.87 14.24
N SER A 55 -2.06 -3.59 15.36
CA SER A 55 -2.86 -4.81 15.60
C SER A 55 -4.15 -4.56 16.38
N HIS A 56 -4.54 -3.31 16.64
CA HIS A 56 -5.79 -3.04 17.35
C HIS A 56 -6.98 -3.70 16.65
N ASP A 57 -7.80 -4.40 17.44
CA ASP A 57 -8.98 -5.17 17.07
C ASP A 57 -8.73 -6.34 16.09
N TYR A 58 -7.49 -6.57 15.69
CA TYR A 58 -7.13 -7.72 14.86
C TYR A 58 -7.22 -9.03 15.67
N PRO A 59 -7.77 -10.13 15.12
CA PRO A 59 -8.38 -10.27 13.79
C PRO A 59 -9.90 -10.06 13.76
N THR A 60 -10.51 -9.65 14.88
CA THR A 60 -11.97 -9.55 15.02
C THR A 60 -12.58 -8.50 14.10
N ALA A 61 -11.91 -7.35 13.92
CA ALA A 61 -12.34 -6.32 12.99
C ALA A 61 -12.47 -6.86 11.55
N GLU A 62 -11.47 -7.60 11.07
CA GLU A 62 -11.48 -8.20 9.73
C GLU A 62 -12.56 -9.26 9.57
N TYR A 63 -12.78 -10.09 10.60
CA TYR A 63 -13.86 -11.06 10.55
C TYR A 63 -15.23 -10.39 10.43
N ASN A 64 -15.48 -9.35 11.23
CA ASN A 64 -16.72 -8.57 11.17
C ASN A 64 -16.88 -7.86 9.83
N PHE A 65 -15.80 -7.28 9.28
CA PHE A 65 -15.81 -6.62 7.97
C PHE A 65 -16.17 -7.60 6.84
N TYR A 66 -15.54 -8.78 6.82
CA TYR A 66 -15.87 -9.80 5.84
C TYR A 66 -17.31 -10.30 5.97
N GLU A 67 -17.82 -10.52 7.19
CA GLU A 67 -19.23 -10.89 7.39
C GLU A 67 -20.18 -9.81 6.85
N ALA A 68 -19.87 -8.53 7.09
CA ALA A 68 -20.67 -7.43 6.57
C ALA A 68 -20.67 -7.41 5.02
N LEU A 69 -19.48 -7.58 4.41
CA LEU A 69 -19.35 -7.63 2.95
C LEU A 69 -20.13 -8.80 2.34
N GLU A 70 -20.04 -10.00 2.90
CA GLU A 70 -20.74 -11.19 2.40
C GLU A 70 -22.26 -11.08 2.56
N ARG A 71 -22.74 -10.43 3.63
CA ARG A 71 -24.17 -10.29 3.92
C ARG A 71 -24.85 -9.20 3.10
N THR A 72 -24.10 -8.16 2.74
CA THR A 72 -24.65 -7.00 2.04
C THR A 72 -24.35 -7.11 0.54
N THR A 73 -23.12 -7.36 0.16
CA THR A 73 -22.67 -7.30 -1.24
C THR A 73 -22.62 -8.68 -1.92
N LYS A 74 -22.26 -8.70 -3.21
CA LYS A 74 -21.89 -9.93 -3.94
C LYS A 74 -20.38 -10.10 -4.09
N ILE A 75 -19.58 -9.33 -3.36
CA ILE A 75 -18.13 -9.42 -3.41
C ILE A 75 -17.71 -10.77 -2.82
N TYR A 76 -16.97 -11.55 -3.60
CA TYR A 76 -16.34 -12.77 -3.09
C TYR A 76 -15.16 -12.37 -2.23
N VAL A 77 -15.12 -12.82 -0.97
CA VAL A 77 -14.04 -12.53 -0.02
C VAL A 77 -13.12 -13.72 0.15
N GLU A 78 -11.83 -13.45 0.27
CA GLU A 78 -10.79 -14.44 0.43
C GLU A 78 -10.22 -14.36 1.86
N ARG A 79 -10.23 -15.50 2.56
CA ARG A 79 -9.79 -15.61 3.95
C ARG A 79 -8.48 -16.41 4.06
N PRO A 80 -7.68 -16.21 5.13
CA PRO A 80 -7.76 -15.12 6.10
C PRO A 80 -7.37 -13.77 5.48
N SER A 81 -7.51 -12.68 6.24
CA SER A 81 -6.86 -11.40 5.92
C SER A 81 -5.34 -11.57 5.83
N LEU A 82 -4.70 -10.66 5.11
CA LEU A 82 -3.26 -10.62 4.98
C LEU A 82 -2.68 -9.48 5.82
N ILE A 83 -1.53 -9.75 6.43
CA ILE A 83 -0.71 -8.72 7.06
C ILE A 83 0.52 -8.54 6.19
N LEU A 84 0.75 -7.31 5.72
CA LEU A 84 1.94 -6.92 4.95
C LEU A 84 2.59 -5.69 5.60
N THR A 85 3.89 -5.52 5.39
CA THR A 85 4.59 -4.25 5.61
C THR A 85 4.64 -3.47 4.28
N LEU A 86 4.91 -2.16 4.32
CA LEU A 86 4.95 -1.35 3.09
C LEU A 86 6.17 -1.64 2.20
N ASP A 87 7.20 -2.27 2.74
CA ASP A 87 8.36 -2.75 1.99
C ASP A 87 8.14 -4.12 1.33
N ASP A 88 7.00 -4.78 1.58
CA ASP A 88 6.65 -6.03 0.92
C ASP A 88 6.15 -5.77 -0.52
N PRO A 89 6.81 -6.30 -1.55
CA PRO A 89 6.42 -6.04 -2.94
C PRO A 89 5.00 -6.56 -3.28
N ARG A 90 4.43 -7.46 -2.46
CA ARG A 90 3.07 -7.95 -2.64
C ARG A 90 2.01 -6.87 -2.42
N ILE A 91 2.33 -5.71 -1.83
CA ILE A 91 1.36 -4.61 -1.71
C ILE A 91 0.79 -4.20 -3.08
N PHE A 92 1.59 -4.31 -4.15
CA PHE A 92 1.16 -3.97 -5.51
C PHE A 92 0.17 -4.97 -6.12
N GLU A 93 -0.01 -6.14 -5.49
CA GLU A 93 -1.01 -7.14 -5.89
C GLU A 93 -2.39 -6.82 -5.31
N TYR A 94 -2.53 -5.88 -4.35
CA TYR A 94 -3.80 -5.62 -3.66
C TYR A 94 -4.26 -4.17 -3.85
N PRO A 95 -5.46 -3.93 -4.42
CA PRO A 95 -5.91 -2.57 -4.74
C PRO A 95 -6.33 -1.75 -3.52
N ILE A 96 -6.50 -2.38 -2.35
CA ILE A 96 -6.91 -1.73 -1.10
C ILE A 96 -6.00 -2.17 0.04
N LEU A 97 -5.38 -1.21 0.71
CA LEU A 97 -4.67 -1.38 1.98
C LEU A 97 -5.43 -0.72 3.13
N TYR A 98 -5.22 -1.22 4.34
CA TYR A 98 -5.78 -0.66 5.57
C TYR A 98 -4.67 -0.46 6.61
N LEU A 99 -4.65 0.69 7.28
CA LEU A 99 -3.75 0.98 8.40
C LEU A 99 -4.54 1.56 9.58
N CYS A 100 -4.44 0.87 10.71
CA CYS A 100 -5.07 1.26 11.97
C CYS A 100 -4.12 2.13 12.79
N GLU A 101 -4.67 3.10 13.53
CA GLU A 101 -3.96 4.02 14.43
C GLU A 101 -2.71 4.66 13.78
N PRO A 102 -2.87 5.40 12.64
CA PRO A 102 -1.76 6.04 11.94
C PRO A 102 -1.00 7.07 12.79
N GLY A 103 -1.57 7.48 13.93
CA GLY A 103 -0.91 8.31 14.93
C GLY A 103 0.38 7.73 15.49
N TYR A 104 0.57 6.42 15.39
CA TYR A 104 1.79 5.75 15.87
C TYR A 104 2.70 5.22 14.76
N TRP A 105 2.38 5.57 13.50
CA TRP A 105 3.06 5.07 12.32
C TRP A 105 4.15 6.05 11.86
N GLU A 106 5.34 5.51 11.61
CA GLU A 106 6.48 6.26 11.06
C GLU A 106 7.12 5.45 9.94
N MET A 107 7.16 6.01 8.72
CA MET A 107 7.75 5.33 7.56
C MET A 107 9.28 5.40 7.56
N GLN A 108 9.91 4.33 7.09
CA GLN A 108 11.28 4.39 6.57
C GLN A 108 11.29 5.05 5.18
N ASP A 109 12.45 5.55 4.75
CA ASP A 109 12.56 6.26 3.48
C ASP A 109 12.22 5.38 2.27
N GLU A 110 12.49 4.08 2.34
CA GLU A 110 12.11 3.12 1.32
C GLU A 110 10.58 2.94 1.23
N GLU A 111 9.88 2.92 2.37
CA GLU A 111 8.43 2.79 2.43
C GLU A 111 7.73 4.02 1.82
N VAL A 112 8.32 5.22 1.95
CA VAL A 112 7.80 6.45 1.31
C VAL A 112 7.79 6.29 -0.21
N VAL A 113 8.84 5.73 -0.79
CA VAL A 113 8.96 5.52 -2.23
C VAL A 113 7.93 4.49 -2.70
N LEU A 114 7.81 3.37 -1.99
CA LEU A 114 6.89 2.29 -2.33
C LEU A 114 5.42 2.70 -2.18
N LEU A 115 5.08 3.46 -1.14
CA LEU A 115 3.72 3.95 -0.93
C LEU A 115 3.33 5.00 -1.98
N ARG A 116 4.26 5.87 -2.39
CA ARG A 116 4.02 6.77 -3.53
C ARG A 116 3.73 5.96 -4.79
N GLU A 117 4.56 4.97 -5.09
CA GLU A 117 4.37 4.10 -6.24
C GLU A 117 3.03 3.35 -6.18
N TYR A 118 2.62 2.88 -5.00
CA TYR A 118 1.35 2.22 -4.77
C TYR A 118 0.16 3.11 -5.19
N PHE A 119 0.15 4.37 -4.74
CA PHE A 119 -0.88 5.34 -5.13
C PHE A 119 -0.80 5.74 -6.60
N ASP A 120 0.41 5.91 -7.16
CA ASP A 120 0.59 6.26 -8.58
C ASP A 120 0.14 5.10 -9.51
N ARG A 121 0.11 3.86 -9.01
CA ARG A 121 -0.48 2.68 -9.69
C ARG A 121 -2.00 2.60 -9.54
N GLY A 122 -2.63 3.51 -8.80
CA GLY A 122 -4.08 3.54 -8.57
C GLY A 122 -4.54 2.78 -7.32
N GLY A 123 -3.62 2.41 -6.42
CA GLY A 123 -3.96 1.81 -5.14
C GLY A 123 -4.77 2.76 -4.25
N PHE A 124 -5.57 2.20 -3.35
CA PHE A 124 -6.37 2.93 -2.36
C PHE A 124 -5.99 2.49 -0.95
N MET A 125 -5.90 3.42 -0.01
CA MET A 125 -5.55 3.13 1.37
C MET A 125 -6.53 3.78 2.33
N LEU A 126 -7.06 2.99 3.26
CA LEU A 126 -7.90 3.45 4.36
C LEU A 126 -7.04 3.59 5.62
N PHE A 127 -7.06 4.78 6.21
CA PHE A 127 -6.47 5.05 7.53
C PHE A 127 -7.61 5.19 8.55
N ASP A 128 -7.52 4.52 9.70
CA ASP A 128 -8.61 4.43 10.69
C ASP A 128 -8.11 4.50 12.15
N ASP A 129 -9.04 4.68 13.10
CA ASP A 129 -8.84 4.82 14.56
C ASP A 129 -7.94 6.00 14.95
N PHE A 130 -8.40 7.21 14.63
CA PHE A 130 -7.80 8.45 15.12
C PHE A 130 -8.42 8.85 16.46
N ARG A 131 -7.58 9.13 17.45
CA ARG A 131 -8.00 9.52 18.81
C ARG A 131 -7.76 10.99 19.14
N GLY A 132 -7.32 11.78 18.17
CA GLY A 132 -7.15 13.23 18.32
C GLY A 132 -6.41 13.88 17.16
N GLU A 133 -6.23 15.20 17.27
CA GLU A 133 -5.53 16.00 16.26
C GLU A 133 -4.05 15.60 16.11
N ASP A 134 -3.38 15.18 17.18
CA ASP A 134 -1.97 14.79 17.14
C ASP A 134 -1.76 13.59 16.19
N GLU A 135 -2.67 12.62 16.21
CA GLU A 135 -2.60 11.44 15.34
C GLU A 135 -2.91 11.80 13.88
N TRP A 136 -3.80 12.77 13.66
CA TRP A 136 -4.03 13.36 12.34
C TRP A 136 -2.77 14.06 11.82
N TRP A 137 -2.10 14.87 12.65
CA TRP A 137 -0.87 15.56 12.26
C TRP A 137 0.28 14.60 11.97
N GLN A 138 0.37 13.48 12.70
CA GLN A 138 1.31 12.41 12.37
C GLN A 138 1.03 11.86 10.97
N LEU A 139 -0.21 11.42 10.67
CA LEU A 139 -0.56 10.94 9.33
C LEU A 139 -0.25 12.00 8.27
N TYR A 140 -0.66 13.24 8.50
CA TYR A 140 -0.40 14.34 7.59
C TYR A 140 1.09 14.49 7.30
N SER A 141 1.94 14.48 8.33
CA SER A 141 3.41 14.59 8.15
C SER A 141 3.99 13.45 7.32
N GLN A 142 3.53 12.21 7.54
CA GLN A 142 3.93 11.04 6.76
C GLN A 142 3.46 11.16 5.30
N MET A 143 2.22 11.60 5.08
CA MET A 143 1.69 11.83 3.74
C MET A 143 2.35 13.01 3.01
N LYS A 144 2.88 14.02 3.71
CA LYS A 144 3.70 15.07 3.12
C LYS A 144 5.05 14.54 2.63
N ARG A 145 5.61 13.47 3.22
CA ARG A 145 6.77 12.76 2.65
C ARG A 145 6.39 12.06 1.35
N VAL A 146 5.23 11.41 1.31
CA VAL A 146 4.72 10.71 0.12
C VAL A 146 4.36 11.68 -1.01
N PHE A 147 3.66 12.78 -0.72
CA PHE A 147 3.25 13.80 -1.69
C PHE A 147 3.48 15.23 -1.15
N PRO A 148 4.69 15.79 -1.29
CA PRO A 148 5.04 17.11 -0.76
C PRO A 148 4.20 18.27 -1.31
N ASP A 149 3.70 18.12 -2.53
CA ASP A 149 2.97 19.19 -3.24
C ASP A 149 1.44 18.99 -3.23
N ARG A 150 0.94 17.98 -2.51
CA ARG A 150 -0.51 17.72 -2.37
C ARG A 150 -0.97 18.04 -0.95
N GLU A 151 -2.19 18.52 -0.83
CA GLU A 151 -2.86 18.78 0.44
C GLU A 151 -4.09 17.87 0.57
N PRO A 152 -4.41 17.38 1.78
CA PRO A 152 -5.67 16.69 2.00
C PRO A 152 -6.82 17.66 1.74
N VAL A 153 -7.85 17.15 1.08
CA VAL A 153 -9.08 17.89 0.83
C VAL A 153 -10.21 17.21 1.58
N GLU A 154 -11.04 18.00 2.24
CA GLU A 154 -12.28 17.51 2.80
C GLU A 154 -13.18 17.06 1.64
N LEU A 155 -13.65 15.81 1.71
CA LEU A 155 -14.58 15.32 0.70
C LEU A 155 -15.95 15.95 0.94
N PRO A 156 -16.56 16.56 -0.09
CA PRO A 156 -17.86 17.17 0.08
C PRO A 156 -18.93 16.10 0.37
N ASN A 157 -20.01 16.51 1.04
CA ASN A 157 -21.10 15.60 1.46
C ASN A 157 -21.82 14.93 0.28
N ASP A 158 -21.71 15.46 -0.94
CA ASP A 158 -22.28 14.92 -2.17
C ASP A 158 -21.28 14.09 -3.00
N HIS A 159 -20.07 13.85 -2.47
CA HIS A 159 -19.08 13.01 -3.15
C HIS A 159 -19.62 11.59 -3.37
N PHE A 160 -19.36 11.03 -4.56
CA PHE A 160 -19.90 9.73 -4.96
C PHE A 160 -19.53 8.57 -4.01
N ILE A 161 -18.41 8.68 -3.29
CA ILE A 161 -17.98 7.68 -2.29
C ILE A 161 -19.04 7.39 -1.22
N TRP A 162 -19.92 8.36 -0.93
CA TRP A 162 -21.00 8.21 0.04
C TRP A 162 -22.22 7.45 -0.51
N GLN A 163 -22.21 7.06 -1.78
CA GLN A 163 -23.34 6.46 -2.51
C GLN A 163 -22.94 5.25 -3.38
N ILE A 164 -21.78 4.64 -3.13
CA ILE A 164 -21.23 3.57 -3.99
C ILE A 164 -21.86 2.18 -3.79
N TYR A 165 -22.77 2.02 -2.83
CA TYR A 165 -23.41 0.74 -2.53
C TYR A 165 -24.82 0.93 -1.95
#